data_AF-A0A7J7LSE8-F1
#
_entry.id   AF-A0A7J7LSE8-F1
#
_cell.length_a   1.000
_cell.length_b   1.000
_cell.length_c   1.000
_cell.angle_alpha   90.00
_cell.angle_beta   90.00
_cell.angle_gamma   90.00
#
_symmetry.space_group_name_H-M   'P 1'
#
loop_
_entity.id
_entity.type
_entity.pdbx_description
1 polymer ?
#
loop_
_entity_poly.entity_id
_entity_poly.type
_entity_poly.pdbx_seq_one_letter_code
_entity_poly.pdbx_strand_id
1 'polypeptide(L)'
;MAQDFVGSNNIYLLLPNGQFGNRHQGGKDHASVRYVYTCLSLITRFLYPKDDDCLLDYLSEDGQSIGPTWYMPTIPMVLVNSSEGYDLIIALSAAFIYIQIWLFRTQFCYADRLALKGAQNVVNKLEVPVAAVVVMACNRLNYLERIIESILKYQCSVASKFLLLISQDGPNENLKHKALSYNQITYMQHMDFELVQTERPGELIAYYKIASHYKWVLDRLFYKHNFTRVIILEDDMESSPDFFDYFEAAATLMDKDRTIMAVSSGNDNGQKQFAHYLKGLYRSDLFPGLGWMLTKVTWDELSLKWPKAYWDDVLRLKENHKDRQFIHLEVCRT
;
A
#
# COMPACT_ATOMS: atom_id res chain seq x y z
N MET A 1 -24.45 -26.92 -13.26
CA MET A 1 -23.37 -26.30 -14.05
C MET A 1 -23.54 -26.44 -15.57
N ALA A 2 -24.42 -27.31 -16.08
CA ALA A 2 -24.70 -27.42 -17.53
C ALA A 2 -26.20 -27.30 -17.86
N GLN A 3 -27.03 -26.93 -16.89
CA GLN A 3 -28.46 -26.80 -17.08
C GLN A 3 -28.74 -25.44 -17.74
N ASP A 4 -29.35 -25.43 -18.91
CA ASP A 4 -29.60 -24.24 -19.71
C ASP A 4 -31.08 -23.84 -19.77
N PHE A 5 -31.93 -24.46 -18.94
CA PHE A 5 -33.36 -24.18 -18.86
C PHE A 5 -33.70 -23.12 -17.81
N VAL A 6 -34.80 -22.41 -18.01
CA VAL A 6 -35.32 -21.39 -17.09
C VAL A 6 -35.69 -22.04 -15.73
N GLY A 7 -35.19 -21.47 -14.64
CA GLY A 7 -35.45 -21.94 -13.27
C GLY A 7 -34.40 -22.89 -12.68
N SER A 8 -33.31 -23.16 -13.41
CA SER A 8 -32.17 -23.98 -12.98
C SER A 8 -31.29 -23.34 -11.89
N ASN A 9 -31.50 -22.06 -11.58
CA ASN A 9 -30.78 -21.27 -10.58
C ASN A 9 -29.24 -21.45 -10.66
N ASN A 10 -28.69 -21.42 -11.87
CA ASN A 10 -27.26 -21.49 -12.12
C ASN A 10 -26.86 -20.74 -13.39
N ILE A 11 -25.55 -20.48 -13.53
CA ILE A 11 -24.93 -20.16 -14.82
C ILE A 11 -24.31 -21.45 -15.37
N TYR A 12 -24.66 -21.78 -16.62
CA TYR A 12 -24.12 -22.95 -17.29
C TYR A 12 -22.71 -22.69 -17.83
N LEU A 13 -21.71 -23.17 -17.09
CA LEU A 13 -20.30 -23.10 -17.52
C LEU A 13 -19.96 -24.15 -18.59
N LEU A 14 -20.78 -25.20 -18.66
CA LEU A 14 -20.64 -26.32 -19.58
C LEU A 14 -21.83 -26.33 -20.51
N LEU A 15 -21.63 -26.64 -21.79
CA LEU A 15 -22.72 -26.87 -22.72
C LEU A 15 -23.50 -28.14 -22.29
N PRO A 16 -24.82 -28.20 -22.50
CA PRO A 16 -25.64 -29.38 -22.18
C PRO A 16 -25.42 -30.54 -23.19
N ASN A 17 -24.22 -30.66 -23.75
CA ASN A 17 -23.86 -31.67 -24.73
C ASN A 17 -23.50 -32.98 -24.01
N GLY A 18 -24.43 -33.55 -23.25
CA GLY A 18 -24.23 -34.75 -22.43
C GLY A 18 -25.43 -35.03 -21.51
N GLN A 19 -25.38 -36.12 -20.75
CA GLN A 19 -26.46 -36.48 -19.82
C GLN A 19 -26.35 -35.71 -18.49
N PHE A 20 -26.73 -34.43 -18.52
CA PHE A 20 -26.71 -33.51 -17.36
C PHE A 20 -28.00 -33.47 -16.54
N GLY A 21 -28.89 -34.44 -16.80
CA GLY A 21 -30.22 -34.52 -16.20
C GLY A 21 -31.24 -33.64 -16.92
N ASN A 22 -32.51 -34.04 -16.82
CA ASN A 22 -33.62 -33.43 -17.53
C ASN A 22 -34.49 -32.56 -16.60
N ARG A 23 -35.29 -31.67 -17.21
CA ARG A 23 -36.23 -30.82 -16.47
C ARG A 23 -37.33 -31.62 -15.76
N HIS A 24 -37.80 -32.73 -16.34
CA HIS A 24 -38.90 -33.53 -15.80
C HIS A 24 -38.57 -34.14 -14.44
N GLN A 25 -37.30 -34.45 -14.17
CA GLN A 25 -36.83 -35.03 -12.91
C GLN A 25 -36.02 -34.03 -12.06
N GLY A 26 -36.06 -32.74 -12.40
CA GLY A 26 -35.31 -31.71 -11.68
C GLY A 26 -33.79 -31.92 -11.71
N GLY A 27 -33.25 -32.57 -12.74
CA GLY A 27 -31.82 -32.83 -12.89
C GLY A 27 -31.27 -34.01 -12.07
N LYS A 28 -32.13 -34.81 -11.43
CA LYS A 28 -31.71 -35.98 -10.62
C LYS A 28 -31.27 -37.21 -11.42
N ASP A 29 -31.43 -37.18 -12.74
CA ASP A 29 -31.11 -38.24 -13.71
C ASP A 29 -29.77 -38.00 -14.45
N HIS A 30 -28.90 -37.17 -13.90
CA HIS A 30 -27.59 -36.90 -14.47
C HIS A 30 -26.67 -38.14 -14.40
N ALA A 31 -25.77 -38.26 -15.37
CA ALA A 31 -24.77 -39.33 -15.39
C ALA A 31 -23.72 -39.14 -14.28
N SER A 32 -23.06 -40.24 -13.90
CA SER A 32 -21.96 -40.22 -12.93
C SER A 32 -20.84 -39.28 -13.37
N VAL A 33 -20.28 -38.53 -12.42
CA VAL A 33 -19.28 -37.45 -12.59
C VAL A 33 -18.06 -37.87 -13.43
N ARG A 34 -17.72 -39.17 -13.45
CA ARG A 34 -16.57 -39.69 -14.21
C ARG A 34 -16.81 -39.86 -15.72
N TYR A 35 -18.06 -39.80 -16.20
CA TYR A 35 -18.42 -40.18 -17.57
C TYR A 35 -19.12 -39.05 -18.34
N VAL A 36 -18.82 -37.80 -17.99
CA VAL A 36 -19.45 -36.63 -18.62
C VAL A 36 -18.54 -36.10 -19.73
N TYR A 37 -18.96 -36.26 -20.98
CA TYR A 37 -18.35 -35.59 -22.12
C TYR A 37 -19.09 -34.27 -22.38
N THR A 38 -18.38 -33.13 -22.44
CA THR A 38 -18.97 -31.82 -22.74
C THR A 38 -17.90 -30.82 -23.16
N CYS A 39 -18.32 -29.62 -23.59
CA CYS A 39 -17.46 -28.48 -23.94
C CYS A 39 -17.80 -27.26 -23.05
N LEU A 40 -16.87 -26.31 -22.94
CA LEU A 40 -17.09 -25.06 -22.21
C LEU A 40 -18.08 -24.15 -22.95
N SER A 41 -18.96 -23.49 -22.19
CA SER A 41 -19.81 -22.41 -22.70
C SER A 41 -18.99 -21.15 -23.00
N LEU A 42 -19.47 -20.32 -23.94
CA LEU A 42 -18.86 -19.02 -24.25
C LEU A 42 -18.78 -18.11 -23.03
N ILE A 43 -19.80 -18.14 -22.15
CA ILE A 43 -19.84 -17.31 -20.94
C ILE A 43 -18.67 -17.62 -19.99
N THR A 44 -18.15 -18.84 -20.04
CA THR A 44 -17.06 -19.28 -19.17
C THR A 44 -15.80 -18.44 -19.38
N ARG A 45 -15.49 -17.99 -20.60
CA ARG A 45 -14.31 -17.13 -20.83
C ARG A 45 -14.52 -15.66 -20.48
N PHE A 46 -15.76 -15.23 -20.29
CA PHE A 46 -16.05 -13.93 -19.67
C PHE A 46 -15.94 -14.00 -18.14
N LEU A 47 -16.29 -15.15 -17.56
CA LEU A 47 -16.20 -15.37 -16.12
C LEU A 47 -14.78 -15.73 -15.66
N TYR A 48 -14.00 -16.40 -16.50
CA TYR A 48 -12.62 -16.79 -16.25
C TYR A 48 -11.74 -16.20 -17.38
N PRO A 49 -11.21 -14.98 -17.18
CA PRO A 49 -10.45 -14.27 -18.19
C PRO A 49 -9.24 -15.09 -18.65
N LYS A 50 -9.05 -15.16 -19.97
CA LYS A 50 -7.93 -15.93 -20.55
C LYS A 50 -6.57 -15.37 -20.16
N ASP A 51 -6.47 -14.06 -19.93
CA ASP A 51 -5.22 -13.41 -19.54
C ASP A 51 -4.74 -13.88 -18.15
N ASP A 52 -5.65 -14.36 -17.30
CA ASP A 52 -5.34 -14.88 -15.97
C ASP A 52 -4.86 -16.35 -15.98
N ASP A 53 -4.96 -17.05 -17.12
CA ASP A 53 -4.52 -18.45 -17.25
C ASP A 53 -3.03 -18.61 -16.86
N CYS A 54 -2.20 -17.58 -17.10
CA CYS A 54 -0.78 -17.58 -16.76
C CYS A 54 -0.47 -17.48 -15.25
N LEU A 55 -1.48 -17.19 -14.42
CA LEU A 55 -1.35 -17.03 -12.97
C LEU A 55 -1.68 -18.31 -12.21
N LEU A 56 -2.22 -19.33 -12.87
CA LEU A 56 -2.73 -20.55 -12.24
C LEU A 56 -1.66 -21.66 -12.19
N ASP A 57 -1.69 -22.45 -11.11
CA ASP A 57 -0.84 -23.62 -10.98
C ASP A 57 -1.48 -24.83 -11.66
N TYR A 58 -0.81 -25.37 -12.68
CA TYR A 58 -1.29 -26.51 -13.47
C TYR A 58 -0.86 -27.86 -12.89
N LEU A 59 -1.81 -28.80 -12.89
CA LEU A 59 -1.57 -30.20 -12.60
C LEU A 59 -1.02 -30.90 -13.84
N SER A 60 -0.02 -31.76 -13.62
CA SER A 60 0.52 -32.64 -14.65
C SER A 60 0.38 -34.10 -14.22
N GLU A 61 -0.22 -34.91 -15.10
CA GLU A 61 -0.22 -36.37 -15.01
C GLU A 61 0.41 -36.93 -16.28
N ASP A 62 1.31 -37.91 -16.14
CA ASP A 62 2.01 -38.59 -17.25
C ASP A 62 2.65 -37.63 -18.28
N GLY A 63 3.16 -36.48 -17.81
CA GLY A 63 3.83 -35.48 -18.64
C GLY A 63 2.89 -34.60 -19.48
N GLN A 64 1.57 -34.74 -19.33
CA GLN A 64 0.57 -33.87 -19.95
C GLN A 64 -0.06 -32.95 -18.90
N SER A 65 -0.32 -31.70 -19.29
CA SER A 65 -1.06 -30.75 -18.47
C SER A 65 -2.55 -31.06 -18.57
N ILE A 66 -3.17 -31.42 -17.45
CA ILE A 66 -4.58 -31.82 -17.39
C ILE A 66 -5.50 -30.63 -17.04
N GLY A 67 -4.97 -29.60 -16.39
CA GLY A 67 -5.69 -28.38 -16.03
C GLY A 67 -5.15 -27.70 -14.76
N PRO A 68 -5.61 -26.50 -14.43
CA PRO A 68 -5.22 -25.80 -13.21
C PRO A 68 -5.86 -26.43 -11.97
N THR A 69 -5.15 -26.34 -10.85
CA THR A 69 -5.61 -26.80 -9.51
C THR A 69 -6.89 -26.11 -9.05
N TRP A 70 -7.08 -24.86 -9.44
CA TRP A 70 -8.27 -24.05 -9.16
C TRP A 70 -8.44 -23.01 -10.26
N TYR A 71 -9.66 -22.48 -10.39
CA TYR A 71 -9.98 -21.38 -11.32
C TYR A 71 -10.47 -20.17 -10.53
N MET A 72 -10.17 -18.96 -11.01
CA MET A 72 -10.59 -17.70 -10.38
C MET A 72 -11.70 -17.01 -11.19
N PRO A 73 -12.98 -17.09 -10.77
CA PRO A 73 -14.05 -16.42 -11.49
C PRO A 73 -14.12 -14.92 -11.13
N THR A 74 -14.57 -14.09 -12.08
CA THR A 74 -14.83 -12.66 -11.87
C THR A 74 -15.99 -12.40 -10.89
N ILE A 75 -16.90 -13.37 -10.74
CA ILE A 75 -18.03 -13.30 -9.79
C ILE A 75 -18.08 -14.55 -8.89
N PRO A 76 -18.74 -14.46 -7.73
CA PRO A 76 -18.79 -15.56 -6.76
C PRO A 76 -19.66 -16.73 -7.23
N MET A 77 -19.06 -17.70 -7.92
CA MET A 77 -19.82 -18.81 -8.52
C MET A 77 -20.57 -19.68 -7.49
N VAL A 78 -20.14 -19.70 -6.22
CA VAL A 78 -20.85 -20.37 -5.13
C VAL A 78 -22.21 -19.72 -4.84
N LEU A 79 -22.31 -18.39 -4.90
CA LEU A 79 -23.56 -17.66 -4.71
C LEU A 79 -24.48 -17.82 -5.93
N VAL A 80 -23.88 -17.96 -7.11
CA VAL A 80 -24.60 -18.10 -8.37
C VAL A 80 -25.17 -19.51 -8.55
N ASN A 81 -24.39 -20.55 -8.26
CA ASN A 81 -24.78 -21.94 -8.55
C ASN A 81 -25.33 -22.70 -7.34
N SER A 82 -25.37 -22.07 -6.16
CA SER A 82 -25.74 -22.68 -4.87
C SER A 82 -24.91 -23.92 -4.51
N SER A 83 -24.89 -24.28 -3.23
CA SER A 83 -24.31 -25.53 -2.75
C SER A 83 -25.29 -26.19 -1.78
N GLU A 84 -25.56 -27.48 -1.93
CA GLU A 84 -26.43 -28.19 -0.99
C GLU A 84 -25.69 -28.44 0.35
N GLY A 85 -26.25 -27.90 1.44
CA GLY A 85 -25.75 -28.07 2.82
C GLY A 85 -25.71 -26.77 3.61
N TYR A 86 -26.53 -26.65 4.66
CA TYR A 86 -26.60 -25.44 5.49
C TYR A 86 -25.26 -25.11 6.18
N ASP A 87 -24.51 -26.12 6.62
CA ASP A 87 -23.19 -25.93 7.24
C ASP A 87 -22.12 -25.51 6.22
N LEU A 88 -22.27 -25.93 4.96
CA LEU A 88 -21.38 -25.57 3.86
C LEU A 88 -21.58 -24.10 3.46
N ILE A 89 -22.82 -23.60 3.51
CA ILE A 89 -23.14 -22.19 3.18
C ILE A 89 -22.51 -21.21 4.18
N ILE A 90 -22.49 -21.53 5.48
CA ILE A 90 -21.89 -20.66 6.50
C ILE A 90 -20.36 -20.66 6.38
N ALA A 91 -19.74 -21.82 6.19
CA ALA A 91 -18.30 -21.92 6.00
C ALA A 91 -17.83 -21.25 4.70
N LEU A 92 -18.57 -21.43 3.60
CA LEU A 92 -18.25 -20.82 2.31
C LEU A 92 -18.54 -19.32 2.28
N SER A 93 -19.53 -18.81 3.02
CA SER A 93 -19.76 -17.37 3.14
C SER A 93 -18.69 -16.67 3.99
N ALA A 94 -18.22 -17.29 5.07
CA ALA A 94 -17.08 -16.79 5.83
C ALA A 94 -15.77 -16.82 5.01
N ALA A 95 -15.51 -17.92 4.30
CA ALA A 95 -14.38 -18.04 3.39
C ALA A 95 -14.49 -17.03 2.22
N PHE A 96 -15.70 -16.79 1.73
CA PHE A 96 -15.95 -15.80 0.68
C PHE A 96 -15.71 -14.37 1.16
N ILE A 97 -16.16 -13.99 2.37
CA ILE A 97 -15.84 -12.69 2.97
C ILE A 97 -14.32 -12.55 3.13
N TYR A 98 -13.65 -13.60 3.60
CA TYR A 98 -12.19 -13.60 3.75
C TYR A 98 -11.47 -13.43 2.41
N ILE A 99 -11.90 -14.18 1.39
CA ILE A 99 -11.37 -14.09 0.01
C ILE A 99 -11.68 -12.74 -0.59
N GLN A 100 -12.85 -12.15 -0.35
CA GLN A 100 -13.20 -10.79 -0.81
C GLN A 100 -12.34 -9.73 -0.14
N ILE A 101 -12.09 -9.82 1.17
CA ILE A 101 -11.16 -8.93 1.87
C ILE A 101 -9.74 -9.07 1.29
N TRP A 102 -9.32 -10.29 0.99
CA TRP A 102 -8.01 -10.56 0.39
C TRP A 102 -7.90 -10.10 -1.08
N LEU A 103 -8.96 -10.29 -1.86
CA LEU A 103 -9.08 -9.82 -3.25
C LEU A 103 -9.16 -8.29 -3.32
N PHE A 104 -9.89 -7.64 -2.42
CA PHE A 104 -9.86 -6.19 -2.28
C PHE A 104 -8.46 -5.69 -1.92
N ARG A 105 -7.76 -6.34 -0.98
CA ARG A 105 -6.37 -6.00 -0.64
C ARG A 105 -5.41 -6.15 -1.84
N THR A 106 -5.60 -7.17 -2.67
CA THR A 106 -4.74 -7.43 -3.85
C THR A 106 -5.08 -6.53 -5.03
N GLN A 107 -6.36 -6.26 -5.32
CA GLN A 107 -6.79 -5.29 -6.33
C GLN A 107 -6.34 -3.86 -5.99
N PHE A 108 -6.42 -3.45 -4.72
CA PHE A 108 -5.86 -2.16 -4.28
C PHE A 108 -4.34 -2.10 -4.51
N CYS A 109 -3.61 -3.17 -4.19
CA CYS A 109 -2.18 -3.26 -4.48
C CYS A 109 -1.84 -3.26 -5.98
N TYR A 110 -2.75 -3.70 -6.85
CA TYR A 110 -2.57 -3.68 -8.30
C TYR A 110 -2.85 -2.29 -8.88
N ALA A 111 -3.92 -1.63 -8.41
CA ALA A 111 -4.23 -0.25 -8.74
C ALA A 111 -3.10 0.71 -8.32
N ASP A 112 -2.54 0.53 -7.12
CA ASP A 112 -1.37 1.30 -6.65
C ASP A 112 -0.14 1.07 -7.55
N ARG A 113 0.08 -0.17 -8.02
CA ARG A 113 1.18 -0.50 -8.95
C ARG A 113 1.00 0.15 -10.33
N LEU A 114 -0.23 0.24 -10.82
CA LEU A 114 -0.55 0.89 -12.09
C LEU A 114 -0.47 2.41 -11.99
N ALA A 115 -0.95 3.01 -10.88
CA ALA A 115 -0.82 4.43 -10.61
C ALA A 115 0.66 4.87 -10.58
N LEU A 116 1.53 4.06 -9.94
CA LEU A 116 2.97 4.32 -9.90
C LEU A 116 3.70 4.03 -11.23
N LYS A 117 3.29 3.02 -12.01
CA LYS A 117 3.80 2.85 -13.38
C LYS A 117 3.40 4.04 -14.28
N GLY A 118 2.21 4.60 -14.08
CA GLY A 118 1.76 5.83 -14.74
C GLY A 118 2.61 7.04 -14.37
N ALA A 119 2.92 7.22 -13.08
CA ALA A 119 3.82 8.27 -12.59
C ALA A 119 5.29 8.07 -13.03
N GLN A 120 5.78 6.83 -13.06
CA GLN A 120 7.12 6.48 -13.56
C GLN A 120 7.29 6.73 -15.06
N ASN A 121 6.21 6.68 -15.85
CA ASN A 121 6.28 7.04 -17.28
C ASN A 121 6.42 8.55 -17.53
N VAL A 122 6.19 9.40 -16.51
CA VAL A 122 6.39 10.86 -16.58
C VAL A 122 7.81 11.25 -16.15
N VAL A 123 8.48 10.42 -15.33
CA VAL A 123 9.90 10.59 -15.00
C VAL A 123 10.73 9.98 -16.12
N ASN A 124 11.29 10.82 -16.98
CA ASN A 124 12.15 10.40 -18.08
C ASN A 124 13.19 9.35 -17.64
N LYS A 125 13.30 8.29 -18.46
CA LYS A 125 14.37 7.29 -18.46
C LYS A 125 15.75 7.98 -18.31
N LEU A 126 16.37 7.93 -17.12
CA LEU A 126 17.82 7.68 -16.92
C LEU A 126 18.34 7.88 -15.49
N GLU A 127 17.59 8.46 -14.55
CA GLU A 127 18.08 8.65 -13.17
C GLU A 127 17.16 7.99 -12.13
N VAL A 128 17.76 7.19 -11.24
CA VAL A 128 17.09 6.66 -10.06
C VAL A 128 16.80 7.85 -9.13
N PRO A 129 15.56 8.01 -8.64
CA PRO A 129 15.21 9.14 -7.78
C PRO A 129 16.06 9.15 -6.50
N VAL A 130 16.41 10.34 -6.01
CA VAL A 130 17.24 10.53 -4.80
C VAL A 130 16.55 9.94 -3.57
N ALA A 131 15.25 10.22 -3.43
CA ALA A 131 14.37 9.67 -2.41
C ALA A 131 12.89 9.81 -2.84
N ALA A 132 12.03 9.00 -2.24
CA ALA A 132 10.60 9.29 -2.19
C ALA A 132 10.32 10.33 -1.11
N VAL A 133 9.42 11.28 -1.36
CA VAL A 133 8.93 12.26 -0.38
C VAL A 133 7.45 12.00 -0.18
N VAL A 134 7.07 11.61 1.02
CA VAL A 134 5.68 11.28 1.36
C VAL A 134 5.11 12.27 2.36
N VAL A 135 3.98 12.89 2.02
CA VAL A 135 3.15 13.66 2.93
C VAL A 135 2.15 12.74 3.62
N MET A 136 2.24 12.65 4.94
CA MET A 136 1.37 11.87 5.81
C MET A 136 0.14 12.72 6.15
N ALA A 137 -1.03 12.28 5.70
CA ALA A 137 -2.29 12.99 5.90
C ALA A 137 -3.36 12.06 6.48
N CYS A 138 -4.40 12.63 7.09
CA CYS A 138 -5.55 11.88 7.58
C CYS A 138 -6.88 12.53 7.18
N ASN A 139 -7.23 13.65 7.82
CA ASN A 139 -8.52 14.31 7.65
C ASN A 139 -8.46 15.85 7.64
N ARG A 140 -7.27 16.46 7.56
CA ARG A 140 -7.07 17.92 7.60
C ARG A 140 -6.86 18.51 6.19
N LEU A 141 -7.95 18.74 5.46
CA LEU A 141 -7.90 19.23 4.06
C LEU A 141 -7.06 20.51 3.90
N ASN A 142 -7.34 21.55 4.71
CA ASN A 142 -6.64 22.83 4.59
C ASN A 142 -5.12 22.72 4.84
N TYR A 143 -4.72 21.80 5.71
CA TYR A 143 -3.31 21.57 6.05
C TYR A 143 -2.61 20.86 4.88
N LEU A 144 -3.25 19.81 4.33
CA LEU A 144 -2.77 19.14 3.12
C LEU A 144 -2.59 20.13 1.96
N GLU A 145 -3.55 21.01 1.72
CA GLU A 145 -3.44 22.01 0.65
C GLU A 145 -2.22 22.91 0.86
N ARG A 146 -2.07 23.46 2.07
CA ARG A 146 -0.97 24.36 2.41
C ARG A 146 0.40 23.72 2.23
N ILE A 147 0.60 22.48 2.69
CA ILE A 147 1.90 21.82 2.52
C ILE A 147 2.19 21.49 1.05
N ILE A 148 1.19 21.00 0.31
CA ILE A 148 1.37 20.69 -1.12
C ILE A 148 1.68 21.95 -1.91
N GLU A 149 0.96 23.04 -1.66
CA GLU A 149 1.27 24.34 -2.25
C GLU A 149 2.68 24.82 -1.90
N SER A 150 3.13 24.65 -0.66
CA SER A 150 4.50 25.02 -0.24
C SER A 150 5.58 24.21 -0.99
N ILE A 151 5.35 22.91 -1.20
CA ILE A 151 6.26 22.02 -1.93
C ILE A 151 6.26 22.36 -3.43
N LEU A 152 5.09 22.65 -4.00
CA LEU A 152 4.95 22.96 -5.42
C LEU A 152 5.44 24.37 -5.77
N LYS A 153 5.43 25.30 -4.81
CA LYS A 153 5.91 26.67 -4.97
C LYS A 153 7.39 26.75 -5.37
N TYR A 154 8.21 25.82 -4.86
CA TYR A 154 9.66 25.82 -5.06
C TYR A 154 10.13 24.67 -5.96
N GLN A 155 9.32 24.28 -6.96
CA GLN A 155 9.71 23.27 -7.94
C GLN A 155 10.94 23.71 -8.75
N CYS A 156 12.04 23.02 -8.53
CA CYS A 156 13.31 23.24 -9.20
C CYS A 156 13.80 21.94 -9.87
N SER A 157 14.90 22.01 -10.62
CA SER A 157 15.52 20.81 -11.20
C SER A 157 15.90 19.78 -10.13
N VAL A 158 16.33 20.22 -8.94
CA VAL A 158 16.62 19.33 -7.81
C VAL A 158 15.34 18.64 -7.30
N ALA A 159 14.23 19.38 -7.16
CA ALA A 159 12.95 18.82 -6.75
C ALA A 159 12.45 17.69 -7.68
N SER A 160 12.71 17.80 -9.00
CA SER A 160 12.33 16.76 -9.97
C SER A 160 13.05 15.40 -9.77
N LYS A 161 14.12 15.36 -8.96
CA LYS A 161 14.81 14.12 -8.58
C LYS A 161 14.10 13.36 -7.45
N PHE A 162 13.08 13.95 -6.84
CA PHE A 162 12.30 13.37 -5.75
C PHE A 162 10.91 12.99 -6.24
N LEU A 163 10.47 11.76 -5.92
CA LEU A 163 9.11 11.36 -6.21
C LEU A 163 8.18 11.84 -5.08
N LEU A 164 7.19 12.68 -5.41
CA LEU A 164 6.21 13.18 -4.46
C LEU A 164 5.03 12.21 -4.31
N LEU A 165 4.68 11.91 -3.06
CA LEU A 165 3.52 11.08 -2.72
C LEU A 165 2.68 11.72 -1.60
N ILE A 166 1.38 11.46 -1.63
CA ILE A 166 0.46 11.72 -0.53
C ILE A 166 -0.02 10.36 -0.03
N SER A 167 0.15 10.11 1.26
CA SER A 167 -0.42 8.94 1.93
C SER A 167 -1.50 9.38 2.90
N GLN A 168 -2.74 9.02 2.61
CA GLN A 168 -3.89 9.31 3.46
C GLN A 168 -4.22 8.12 4.35
N ASP A 169 -4.38 8.35 5.65
CA ASP A 169 -5.03 7.41 6.57
C ASP A 169 -6.55 7.65 6.62
N GLY A 170 -7.31 6.56 6.47
CA GLY A 170 -8.74 6.55 6.63
C GLY A 170 -9.58 6.99 5.42
N PRO A 171 -10.92 7.05 5.58
CA PRO A 171 -11.87 7.11 4.47
C PRO A 171 -12.32 8.54 4.10
N ASN A 172 -11.57 9.60 4.43
CA ASN A 172 -12.04 10.97 4.16
C ASN A 172 -12.05 11.27 2.65
N GLU A 173 -13.24 11.22 2.04
CA GLU A 173 -13.43 11.39 0.59
C GLU A 173 -13.07 12.80 0.09
N ASN A 174 -13.29 13.85 0.87
CA ASN A 174 -12.94 15.22 0.48
C ASN A 174 -11.41 15.36 0.34
N LEU A 175 -10.66 14.82 1.31
CA LEU A 175 -9.20 14.81 1.27
C LEU A 175 -8.70 13.95 0.11
N LYS A 176 -9.29 12.78 -0.10
CA LYS A 176 -8.98 11.89 -1.24
C LYS A 176 -9.19 12.59 -2.58
N HIS A 177 -10.35 13.20 -2.79
CA HIS A 177 -10.66 13.91 -4.03
C HIS A 177 -9.66 15.04 -4.28
N LYS A 178 -9.29 15.80 -3.25
CA LYS A 178 -8.26 16.84 -3.37
C LYS A 178 -6.88 16.25 -3.66
N ALA A 179 -6.47 15.20 -2.97
CA ALA A 179 -5.18 14.55 -3.19
C ALA A 179 -5.05 14.02 -4.63
N LEU A 180 -6.13 13.42 -5.16
CA LEU A 180 -6.20 12.95 -6.54
C LEU A 180 -6.23 14.07 -7.60
N SER A 181 -6.56 15.32 -7.23
CA SER A 181 -6.53 16.45 -8.16
C SER A 181 -5.12 16.89 -8.55
N TYR A 182 -4.09 16.48 -7.80
CA TYR A 182 -2.70 16.82 -8.06
C TYR A 182 -2.07 15.81 -9.04
N ASN A 183 -2.16 16.08 -10.35
CA ASN A 183 -1.69 15.17 -11.41
C ASN A 183 -0.20 14.76 -11.32
N GLN A 184 0.63 15.58 -10.69
CA GLN A 184 2.08 15.36 -10.53
C GLN A 184 2.47 14.62 -9.25
N ILE A 185 1.50 14.25 -8.42
CA ILE A 185 1.72 13.64 -7.09
C ILE A 185 1.03 12.29 -7.04
N THR A 186 1.76 11.28 -6.57
CA THR A 186 1.19 9.93 -6.42
C THR A 186 0.34 9.85 -5.15
N TYR A 187 -0.90 9.38 -5.26
CA TYR A 187 -1.76 9.16 -4.10
C TYR A 187 -1.72 7.70 -3.63
N MET A 188 -1.73 7.50 -2.31
CA MET A 188 -1.88 6.21 -1.63
C MET A 188 -2.89 6.34 -0.49
N GLN A 189 -3.66 5.27 -0.23
CA GLN A 189 -4.64 5.23 0.85
C GLN A 189 -4.39 4.05 1.79
N HIS A 190 -4.29 4.35 3.08
CA HIS A 190 -4.23 3.37 4.15
C HIS A 190 -5.62 3.21 4.78
N MET A 191 -6.11 1.97 4.78
CA MET A 191 -7.42 1.62 5.36
C MET A 191 -7.20 0.55 6.43
N ASP A 192 -7.18 0.99 7.67
CA ASP A 192 -7.07 0.13 8.85
C ASP A 192 -8.38 0.15 9.65
N PHE A 193 -9.10 -0.97 9.54
CA PHE A 193 -10.37 -1.21 10.22
C PHE A 193 -10.19 -2.10 11.46
N GLU A 194 -8.96 -2.49 11.79
CA GLU A 194 -8.72 -3.35 12.94
C GLU A 194 -9.01 -2.61 14.24
N LEU A 195 -9.62 -3.33 15.19
CA LEU A 195 -9.89 -2.77 16.51
C LEU A 195 -8.56 -2.63 17.26
N VAL A 196 -8.19 -1.39 17.58
CA VAL A 196 -6.99 -1.12 18.35
C VAL A 196 -7.22 -1.50 19.81
N GLN A 197 -6.41 -2.44 20.31
CA GLN A 197 -6.27 -2.72 21.74
C GLN A 197 -5.00 -2.05 22.25
N THR A 198 -5.16 -1.14 23.21
CA THR A 198 -4.01 -0.47 23.84
C THR A 198 -3.29 -1.43 24.79
N GLU A 199 -1.98 -1.29 24.89
CA GLU A 199 -1.15 -2.11 25.78
C GLU A 199 -1.35 -1.73 27.25
N ARG A 200 -1.71 -0.47 27.52
CA ARG A 200 -2.01 0.01 28.88
C ARG A 200 -3.34 0.75 28.94
N PRO A 201 -4.04 0.71 30.08
CA PRO A 201 -5.21 1.53 30.31
C PRO A 201 -4.87 3.03 30.22
N GLY A 202 -5.68 3.80 29.50
CA GLY A 202 -5.56 5.26 29.39
C GLY A 202 -4.70 5.77 28.24
N GLU A 203 -4.07 4.90 27.46
CA GLU A 203 -3.34 5.29 26.24
C GLU A 203 -4.29 5.75 25.13
N LEU A 204 -3.81 6.64 24.26
CA LEU A 204 -4.63 7.16 23.16
C LEU A 204 -4.53 6.28 21.92
N ILE A 205 -5.67 5.78 21.45
CA ILE A 205 -5.81 4.99 20.21
C ILE A 205 -5.21 5.73 18.99
N ALA A 206 -5.24 7.06 18.99
CA ALA A 206 -4.67 7.86 17.91
C ALA A 206 -3.18 7.53 17.65
N TYR A 207 -2.36 7.39 18.69
CA TYR A 207 -0.94 7.06 18.53
C TYR A 207 -0.70 5.67 17.93
N TYR A 208 -1.62 4.74 18.19
CA TYR A 208 -1.57 3.41 17.58
C TYR A 208 -1.87 3.46 16.08
N LYS A 209 -2.89 4.22 15.70
CA LYS A 209 -3.23 4.43 14.27
C LYS A 209 -2.12 5.14 13.52
N ILE A 210 -1.53 6.18 14.13
CA ILE A 210 -0.38 6.89 13.56
C ILE A 210 0.79 5.92 13.34
N ALA A 211 1.18 5.15 14.35
CA ALA A 211 2.27 4.18 14.22
C ALA A 211 1.99 3.10 13.14
N SER A 212 0.75 2.62 13.05
CA SER A 212 0.29 1.69 12.00
C SER A 212 0.44 2.30 10.59
N HIS A 213 -0.03 3.54 10.41
CA HIS A 213 0.06 4.27 9.13
C HIS A 213 1.51 4.51 8.71
N TYR A 214 2.37 4.97 9.62
CA TYR A 214 3.80 5.15 9.38
C TYR A 214 4.47 3.83 8.92
N LYS A 215 4.21 2.73 9.63
CA LYS A 215 4.74 1.41 9.25
C LYS A 215 4.27 0.99 7.86
N TRP A 216 2.98 1.12 7.57
CA TRP A 216 2.40 0.72 6.29
C TRP A 216 3.02 1.50 5.13
N VAL A 217 3.22 2.81 5.30
CA VAL A 217 3.85 3.67 4.30
C VAL A 217 5.30 3.25 4.06
N LEU A 218 6.09 3.11 5.13
CA LEU A 218 7.51 2.82 5.02
C LEU A 218 7.75 1.41 4.43
N ASP A 219 7.02 0.39 4.88
CA ASP A 219 7.11 -0.95 4.31
C ASP A 219 6.76 -0.94 2.81
N ARG A 220 5.74 -0.17 2.42
CA ARG A 220 5.35 -0.06 1.01
C ARG A 220 6.42 0.64 0.18
N LEU A 221 6.95 1.77 0.65
CA LEU A 221 7.98 2.53 -0.10
C LEU A 221 9.31 1.75 -0.20
N PHE A 222 9.78 1.14 0.89
CA PHE A 222 11.07 0.44 0.90
C PHE A 222 11.02 -0.96 0.28
N TYR A 223 9.94 -1.73 0.50
CA TYR A 223 9.85 -3.13 0.05
C TYR A 223 9.04 -3.31 -1.24
N LYS A 224 7.93 -2.58 -1.42
CA LYS A 224 7.11 -2.71 -2.65
C LYS A 224 7.61 -1.81 -3.78
N HIS A 225 8.06 -0.60 -3.45
CA HIS A 225 8.53 0.38 -4.45
C HIS A 225 10.05 0.48 -4.56
N ASN A 226 10.80 -0.27 -3.74
CA ASN A 226 12.25 -0.37 -3.79
C ASN A 226 13.00 0.97 -3.70
N PHE A 227 12.44 1.96 -2.99
CA PHE A 227 13.20 3.16 -2.66
C PHE A 227 14.36 2.82 -1.73
N THR A 228 15.49 3.51 -1.91
CA THR A 228 16.64 3.41 -0.99
C THR A 228 16.54 4.41 0.15
N ARG A 229 15.78 5.49 -0.06
CA ARG A 229 15.54 6.60 0.87
C ARG A 229 14.10 7.07 0.80
N VAL A 230 13.57 7.44 1.96
CA VAL A 230 12.25 8.05 2.09
C VAL A 230 12.36 9.27 2.99
N ILE A 231 11.78 10.38 2.56
CA ILE A 231 11.59 11.62 3.32
C ILE A 231 10.12 11.67 3.74
N ILE A 232 9.85 11.91 5.01
CA ILE A 232 8.50 11.96 5.57
C ILE A 232 8.21 13.39 6.02
N LEU A 233 7.05 13.89 5.61
CA LEU A 233 6.46 15.16 6.04
C LEU A 233 5.07 14.90 6.61
N GLU A 234 4.69 15.57 7.69
CA GLU A 234 3.29 15.56 8.16
C GLU A 234 2.50 16.67 7.48
N ASP A 235 1.18 16.53 7.41
CA ASP A 235 0.31 17.47 6.67
C ASP A 235 0.30 18.90 7.24
N ASP A 236 0.83 19.15 8.44
CA ASP A 236 0.90 20.45 9.08
C ASP A 236 2.25 21.17 9.04
N MET A 237 3.12 20.77 8.12
CA MET A 237 4.42 21.41 7.86
C MET A 237 4.39 22.33 6.64
N GLU A 238 5.40 23.21 6.50
CA GLU A 238 5.61 24.00 5.29
C GLU A 238 7.05 23.94 4.79
N SER A 239 7.25 23.59 3.53
CA SER A 239 8.58 23.52 2.95
C SER A 239 9.20 24.91 2.78
N SER A 240 10.44 25.04 3.25
CA SER A 240 11.34 26.14 2.88
C SER A 240 11.81 26.08 1.41
N PRO A 241 12.37 27.17 0.86
CA PRO A 241 12.82 27.22 -0.55
C PRO A 241 13.96 26.26 -0.91
N ASP A 242 14.88 25.99 0.04
CA ASP A 242 16.07 25.15 -0.13
C ASP A 242 15.92 23.75 0.48
N PHE A 243 14.67 23.32 0.74
CA PHE A 243 14.35 22.01 1.33
C PHE A 243 14.95 20.84 0.52
N PHE A 244 14.73 20.83 -0.80
CA PHE A 244 15.21 19.75 -1.66
C PHE A 244 16.73 19.77 -1.84
N ASP A 245 17.34 20.95 -1.92
CA ASP A 245 18.80 21.10 -1.96
C ASP A 245 19.45 20.52 -0.68
N TYR A 246 18.84 20.81 0.47
CA TYR A 246 19.28 20.25 1.75
C TYR A 246 19.25 18.72 1.76
N PHE A 247 18.12 18.12 1.39
CA PHE A 247 17.98 16.66 1.42
C PHE A 247 18.82 15.95 0.35
N GLU A 248 19.08 16.57 -0.80
CA GLU A 248 20.02 16.04 -1.79
C GLU A 248 21.45 15.97 -1.23
N ALA A 249 21.91 17.06 -0.61
CA ALA A 249 23.22 17.10 0.04
C ALA A 249 23.31 16.10 1.21
N ALA A 250 22.24 16.01 2.02
CA ALA A 250 22.17 15.10 3.14
C ALA A 250 22.14 13.63 2.72
N ALA A 251 21.53 13.29 1.58
CA ALA A 251 21.52 11.93 1.06
C ALA A 251 22.95 11.42 0.80
N THR A 252 23.80 12.29 0.22
CA THR A 252 25.22 11.98 0.00
C THR A 252 25.97 11.78 1.33
N LEU A 253 25.62 12.54 2.37
CA LEU A 253 26.22 12.40 3.69
C LEU A 253 25.85 11.06 4.35
N MET A 254 24.57 10.68 4.30
CA MET A 254 24.08 9.41 4.86
C MET A 254 24.67 8.18 4.15
N ASP A 255 24.99 8.29 2.86
CA ASP A 255 25.68 7.21 2.12
C ASP A 255 27.12 6.99 2.59
N LYS A 256 27.80 8.07 2.99
CA LYS A 256 29.21 8.05 3.38
C LYS A 256 29.41 7.75 4.85
N ASP A 257 28.46 8.11 5.71
CA ASP A 257 28.57 8.01 7.16
C ASP A 257 27.45 7.16 7.77
N ARG A 258 27.79 5.91 8.12
CA ARG A 258 26.88 4.94 8.75
C ARG A 258 26.55 5.27 10.21
N THR A 259 27.24 6.23 10.82
CA THR A 259 26.93 6.70 12.18
C THR A 259 25.74 7.66 12.21
N ILE A 260 25.22 8.07 11.04
CA ILE A 260 24.01 8.89 10.92
C ILE A 260 22.80 7.96 10.73
N MET A 261 21.82 8.06 11.62
CA MET A 261 20.60 7.25 11.55
C MET A 261 19.55 7.86 10.62
N ALA A 262 19.28 9.15 10.79
CA ALA A 262 18.32 9.93 10.02
C ALA A 262 18.74 11.41 9.97
N VAL A 263 18.21 12.13 8.98
CA VAL A 263 18.42 13.58 8.80
C VAL A 263 17.07 14.26 8.95
N SER A 264 16.99 15.33 9.74
CA SER A 264 15.78 16.11 9.98
C SER A 264 15.93 17.55 9.46
N SER A 265 14.83 18.15 9.02
CA SER A 265 14.71 19.57 8.71
C SER A 265 14.29 20.42 9.90
N GLY A 266 13.95 19.81 11.04
CA GLY A 266 13.52 20.49 12.25
C GLY A 266 14.65 20.71 13.26
N ASN A 267 14.53 21.77 14.05
CA ASN A 267 15.35 22.05 15.22
C ASN A 267 14.42 22.36 16.40
N ASP A 268 14.45 21.51 17.43
CA ASP A 268 13.62 21.67 18.63
C ASP A 268 13.84 23.03 19.32
N ASN A 269 15.03 23.61 19.17
CA ASN A 269 15.40 24.92 19.70
C ASN A 269 15.51 26.01 18.61
N GLY A 270 14.95 25.77 17.43
CA GLY A 270 15.07 26.60 16.21
C GLY A 270 14.28 27.90 16.21
N GLN A 271 13.87 28.42 17.38
CA GLN A 271 13.10 29.65 17.47
C GLN A 271 13.90 30.83 16.92
N LYS A 272 13.21 31.78 16.28
CA LYS A 272 13.81 32.94 15.59
C LYS A 272 14.81 33.75 16.43
N GLN A 273 14.66 33.76 17.75
CA GLN A 273 15.56 34.46 18.66
C GLN A 273 16.88 33.73 18.93
N PHE A 274 16.93 32.41 18.69
CA PHE A 274 18.09 31.56 18.98
C PHE A 274 18.80 31.04 17.72
N ALA A 275 18.09 30.91 16.60
CA ALA A 275 18.61 30.34 15.36
C ALA A 275 18.79 31.42 14.27
N HIS A 276 20.05 31.70 13.90
CA HIS A 276 20.38 32.78 12.97
C HIS A 276 21.25 32.32 11.80
N TYR A 277 22.07 31.30 12.02
CA TYR A 277 23.01 30.84 11.00
C TYR A 277 22.35 29.84 10.04
N LEU A 278 21.93 30.34 8.88
CA LEU A 278 21.20 29.57 7.86
C LEU A 278 21.91 28.31 7.34
N LYS A 279 23.23 28.22 7.47
CA LYS A 279 24.05 27.09 7.03
C LYS A 279 24.50 26.17 8.17
N GLY A 280 24.06 26.45 9.40
CA GLY A 280 24.42 25.66 10.57
C GLY A 280 23.83 24.26 10.47
N LEU A 281 24.69 23.26 10.61
CA LEU A 281 24.35 21.84 10.56
C LEU A 281 24.98 21.15 11.76
N TYR A 282 24.19 20.40 12.52
CA TYR A 282 24.60 19.81 13.78
C TYR A 282 24.24 18.34 13.85
N ARG A 283 24.98 17.61 14.68
CA ARG A 283 24.68 16.24 15.09
C ARG A 283 24.03 16.27 16.47
N SER A 284 22.99 15.46 16.66
CA SER A 284 22.27 15.33 17.91
C SER A 284 22.03 13.86 18.23
N ASP A 285 22.07 13.51 19.51
CA ASP A 285 21.65 12.19 19.99
C ASP A 285 20.12 12.08 20.11
N LEU A 286 19.42 13.22 20.09
CA LEU A 286 17.96 13.27 20.15
C LEU A 286 17.38 13.37 18.74
N PHE A 287 16.42 12.49 18.43
CA PHE A 287 15.67 12.51 17.18
C PHE A 287 14.64 13.66 17.17
N PRO A 288 14.80 14.68 16.30
CA PRO A 288 13.88 15.82 16.28
C PRO A 288 12.55 15.53 15.58
N GLY A 289 12.51 14.53 14.69
CA GLY A 289 11.36 14.31 13.80
C GLY A 289 11.25 15.41 12.75
N LEU A 290 10.05 15.96 12.56
CA LEU A 290 9.74 17.16 11.76
C LEU A 290 10.46 17.26 10.41
N GLY A 291 9.92 16.58 9.39
CA GLY A 291 10.51 16.51 8.05
C GLY A 291 11.83 15.75 8.06
N TRP A 292 11.80 14.45 7.81
CA TRP A 292 12.99 13.63 8.05
C TRP A 292 13.20 12.53 7.03
N MET A 293 14.46 12.23 6.76
CA MET A 293 14.91 11.23 5.80
C MET A 293 15.45 9.99 6.50
N LEU A 294 14.99 8.83 6.05
CA LEU A 294 15.43 7.51 6.49
C LEU A 294 15.96 6.70 5.30
N THR A 295 16.91 5.79 5.56
CA THR A 295 17.41 4.84 4.56
C THR A 295 16.74 3.48 4.71
N LYS A 296 16.73 2.70 3.62
CA LYS A 296 16.26 1.31 3.62
C LYS A 296 17.00 0.45 4.63
N VAL A 297 18.32 0.61 4.74
CA VAL A 297 19.14 -0.15 5.71
C VAL A 297 18.68 0.11 7.14
N THR A 298 18.43 1.37 7.49
CA THR A 298 17.89 1.71 8.82
C THR A 298 16.47 1.16 9.00
N TRP A 299 15.63 1.21 7.95
CA TRP A 299 14.28 0.66 8.01
C TRP A 299 14.24 -0.86 8.17
N ASP A 300 15.13 -1.60 7.51
CA ASP A 300 15.23 -3.06 7.63
C ASP A 300 15.47 -3.46 9.10
N GLU A 301 16.23 -2.66 9.87
CA GLU A 301 16.43 -2.87 11.30
C GLU A 301 15.20 -2.48 12.15
N LEU A 302 14.55 -1.36 11.81
CA LEU A 302 13.46 -0.78 12.61
C LEU A 302 12.13 -1.51 12.38
N SER A 303 11.85 -1.92 11.15
CA SER A 303 10.56 -2.53 10.75
C SER A 303 10.26 -3.81 11.53
N LEU A 304 11.31 -4.57 11.89
CA LEU A 304 11.20 -5.81 12.69
C LEU A 304 10.74 -5.58 14.12
N LYS A 305 10.98 -4.38 14.67
CA LYS A 305 10.69 -4.00 16.05
C LYS A 305 9.85 -2.74 16.13
N TRP A 306 9.11 -2.42 15.07
CA TRP A 306 8.30 -1.22 15.02
C TRP A 306 7.23 -1.28 16.12
N PRO A 307 7.10 -0.22 16.94
CA PRO A 307 6.21 -0.24 18.08
C PRO A 307 4.75 -0.11 17.62
N LYS A 308 3.83 -0.53 18.49
CA LYS A 308 2.40 -0.39 18.21
C LYS A 308 1.92 1.06 18.32
N ALA A 309 2.60 1.91 19.07
CA ALA A 309 2.30 3.32 19.29
C ALA A 309 3.57 4.11 19.66
N TYR A 310 3.49 5.45 19.70
CA TYR A 310 4.57 6.33 20.18
C TYR A 310 5.91 6.09 19.45
N TRP A 311 5.83 5.99 18.12
CA TRP A 311 6.94 5.52 17.29
C TRP A 311 8.17 6.42 17.37
N ASP A 312 7.97 7.73 17.51
CA ASP A 312 9.03 8.74 17.59
C ASP A 312 9.80 8.64 18.91
N ASP A 313 9.10 8.47 20.04
CA ASP A 313 9.73 8.24 21.34
C ASP A 313 10.55 6.94 21.35
N VAL A 314 10.03 5.89 20.71
CA VAL A 314 10.76 4.65 20.58
C VAL A 314 12.04 4.85 19.76
N LEU A 315 12.02 5.64 18.68
CA LEU A 315 13.25 5.96 17.93
C LEU A 315 14.30 6.70 18.76
N ARG A 316 13.87 7.50 19.75
CA ARG A 316 14.77 8.22 20.67
C ARG A 316 15.47 7.31 21.68
N LEU A 317 15.02 6.06 21.86
CA LEU A 317 15.64 5.12 22.81
C LEU A 317 16.99 4.61 22.29
N LYS A 318 17.97 4.54 23.21
CA LYS A 318 19.35 4.09 22.94
C LYS A 318 19.43 2.74 22.22
N GLU A 319 18.55 1.81 22.60
CA GLU A 319 18.44 0.47 22.01
C GLU A 319 18.04 0.49 20.52
N ASN A 320 17.41 1.57 20.06
CA ASN A 320 16.94 1.73 18.70
C ASN A 320 17.93 2.48 17.83
N HIS A 321 18.47 3.61 18.31
CA HIS A 321 19.45 4.34 17.52
C HIS A 321 20.87 3.77 17.61
N LYS A 322 21.21 2.96 18.63
CA LYS A 322 22.50 2.24 18.77
C LYS A 322 23.71 3.18 18.66
N ASP A 323 23.68 4.29 19.40
CA ASP A 323 24.69 5.35 19.39
C ASP A 323 24.89 6.05 18.03
N ARG A 324 24.04 5.76 17.02
CA ARG A 324 23.94 6.60 15.82
C ARG A 324 23.27 7.91 16.19
N GLN A 325 23.64 8.96 15.45
CA GLN A 325 23.17 10.31 15.67
C GLN A 325 22.26 10.78 14.55
N PHE A 326 21.56 11.87 14.80
CA PHE A 326 20.69 12.54 13.87
C PHE A 326 21.32 13.84 13.40
N ILE A 327 21.11 14.19 12.14
CA ILE A 327 21.51 15.49 11.62
C ILE A 327 20.32 16.44 11.68
N HIS A 328 20.54 17.66 12.12
CA HIS A 328 19.55 18.74 12.05
C HIS A 328 20.20 20.07 11.69
N LEU A 329 19.37 21.04 11.29
CA LEU A 329 19.80 22.38 10.92
C LEU A 329 19.71 23.33 12.11
N GLU A 330 20.40 24.47 12.04
CA GLU A 330 20.16 25.56 12.99
C GLU A 330 18.79 26.19 12.76
N VAL A 331 18.53 26.59 11.51
CA VAL A 331 17.28 27.19 11.09
C VAL A 331 16.45 26.12 10.39
N CYS A 332 15.23 25.89 10.86
CA CYS A 332 14.35 24.85 10.32
C CYS A 332 14.08 25.04 8.82
N ARG A 333 13.77 23.93 8.14
CA ARG A 333 13.38 23.90 6.72
C ARG A 333 11.93 23.40 6.51
N THR A 334 11.21 23.22 7.61
CA THR A 334 9.79 22.81 7.72
C THR A 334 9.04 23.61 8.75
#